data_AF-A0A8T4XMT8-F1
#
_entry.id   AF-A0A8T4XMT8-F1
#
_cell.length_a   1.000
_cell.length_b   1.000
_cell.length_c   1.000
_cell.angle_alpha   90.00
_cell.angle_beta   90.00
_cell.angle_gamma   90.00
#
_symmetry.space_group_name_H-M   'P 1'
#
loop_
_entity.id
_entity.type
_entity.pdbx_description
1 polymer ?
#
loop_
_entity_poly.entity_id
_entity_poly.type
_entity_poly.pdbx_seq_one_letter_code
_entity_poly.pdbx_strand_id
1 'polypeptide(L)'
;MRLSRNQTGLSVVVTTLIILVVSVLLATIVTFYAVNVVTTRVQEESLHLTKQHVWYNTSGGWAVAALVILNTGGRDVVIDKISVRGQECSWSKVYYWRTSTVTVSADLNVTMVKPSEMTADQWKQIFAYLSSGENFEQASNDLTLKSGWTLVVYIENPDSIASNDVGRTVGITVFTANAQYYVEANVEAAQ
;
A
#
# COMPACT_ATOMS: atom_id res chain seq x y z
N MET A 1 -46.20 0.58 72.34
CA MET A 1 -45.72 1.63 71.42
C MET A 1 -45.42 0.96 70.08
N ARG A 2 -46.29 1.12 69.07
CA ARG A 2 -46.09 0.51 67.74
C ARG A 2 -45.39 1.53 66.85
N LEU A 3 -44.12 1.30 66.53
CA LEU A 3 -43.37 2.06 65.52
C LEU A 3 -43.98 1.78 64.14
N SER A 4 -44.60 2.78 63.53
CA SER A 4 -45.05 2.70 62.13
C SER A 4 -43.83 2.75 61.21
N ARG A 5 -43.66 1.68 60.43
CA ARG A 5 -42.50 1.46 59.56
C ARG A 5 -42.70 2.27 58.28
N ASN A 6 -42.03 3.42 58.17
CA ASN A 6 -42.14 4.33 57.03
C ASN A 6 -41.30 3.80 55.85
N GLN A 7 -41.87 2.94 54.99
CA GLN A 7 -41.16 2.31 53.86
C GLN A 7 -41.10 3.17 52.58
N THR A 8 -41.81 4.29 52.53
CA THR A 8 -41.97 5.14 51.33
C THR A 8 -40.73 5.98 51.01
N GLY A 9 -39.96 6.43 52.01
CA GLY A 9 -38.72 7.20 51.78
C GLY A 9 -37.58 6.37 51.17
N LEU A 10 -37.54 5.06 51.44
CA LEU A 10 -36.50 4.17 50.93
C LEU A 10 -36.69 3.86 49.42
N SER A 11 -37.93 3.85 48.93
CA SER A 11 -38.24 3.53 47.52
C SER A 11 -37.70 4.56 46.53
N VAL A 12 -37.72 5.85 46.91
CA VAL A 12 -37.15 6.93 46.10
C VAL A 12 -35.62 6.78 46.03
N VAL A 13 -34.97 6.48 47.15
CA VAL A 13 -33.52 6.26 47.18
C VAL A 13 -33.12 5.04 46.33
N VAL A 14 -33.85 3.93 46.47
CA VAL A 14 -33.58 2.71 45.68
C VAL A 14 -33.78 2.94 44.19
N THR A 15 -34.84 3.64 43.78
CA THR A 15 -35.08 3.95 42.35
C THR A 15 -33.99 4.87 41.78
N THR A 16 -33.52 5.87 42.52
CA THR A 16 -32.39 6.71 42.08
C THR A 16 -31.08 5.92 41.94
N LEU A 17 -30.80 4.97 42.85
CA LEU A 17 -29.64 4.08 42.75
C LEU A 17 -29.73 3.15 41.54
N ILE A 18 -30.90 2.59 41.26
CA ILE A 18 -31.11 1.73 40.08
C ILE A 18 -30.87 2.53 38.79
N ILE A 19 -31.44 3.73 38.67
CA ILE A 19 -31.24 4.57 37.49
C ILE A 19 -29.77 4.95 37.34
N LEU A 20 -29.10 5.30 38.44
CA LEU A 20 -27.68 5.64 38.44
C LEU A 20 -26.84 4.46 37.93
N VAL A 21 -27.03 3.26 38.47
CA VAL A 21 -26.28 2.08 38.04
C VAL A 21 -26.56 1.74 36.58
N VAL A 22 -27.83 1.73 36.16
CA VAL A 22 -28.20 1.43 34.76
C VAL A 22 -27.63 2.47 33.80
N SER A 23 -27.67 3.75 34.15
CA SER A 23 -27.10 4.81 33.30
C SER A 23 -25.60 4.69 33.11
N VAL A 24 -24.85 4.36 34.17
CA VAL A 24 -23.41 4.13 34.10
C VAL A 24 -23.08 2.89 33.28
N LEU A 25 -23.82 1.79 33.44
CA LEU A 25 -23.63 0.58 32.67
C LEU A 25 -23.91 0.78 31.17
N LEU A 26 -24.97 1.50 30.82
CA LEU A 26 -25.28 1.81 29.42
C LEU A 26 -24.23 2.76 28.81
N ALA A 27 -23.77 3.76 29.57
CA ALA A 27 -22.76 4.70 29.11
C ALA A 27 -21.42 4.00 28.78
N THR A 28 -20.97 3.06 29.61
CA THR A 28 -19.72 2.33 29.33
C THR A 28 -19.85 1.45 28.09
N ILE A 29 -20.95 0.73 27.92
CA ILE A 29 -21.20 -0.11 26.73
C ILE A 29 -21.17 0.73 25.44
N VAL A 30 -21.85 1.88 25.43
CA VAL A 30 -21.87 2.78 24.27
C VAL A 30 -20.48 3.34 23.99
N THR A 31 -19.73 3.70 25.03
CA THR A 31 -18.36 4.22 24.88
C THR A 31 -17.43 3.14 24.31
N PHE A 32 -17.46 1.91 24.84
CA PHE A 32 -16.66 0.81 24.32
C PHE A 32 -17.03 0.45 22.87
N TYR A 33 -18.32 0.45 22.54
CA TYR A 33 -18.77 0.22 21.17
C TYR A 33 -18.26 1.33 20.24
N ALA A 34 -18.43 2.60 20.62
CA ALA A 34 -17.95 3.73 19.83
C ALA A 34 -16.44 3.68 19.62
N VAL A 35 -15.67 3.39 20.68
CA VAL A 35 -14.21 3.24 20.59
C VAL A 35 -13.86 2.11 19.62
N ASN A 36 -14.46 0.93 19.74
CA ASN A 36 -14.17 -0.21 18.87
C ASN A 36 -14.55 0.07 17.40
N VAL A 37 -15.64 0.79 17.15
CA VAL A 37 -16.05 1.18 15.80
C VAL A 37 -15.12 2.23 15.21
N VAL A 38 -14.66 3.20 16.00
CA VAL A 38 -13.73 4.23 15.52
C VAL A 38 -12.33 3.63 15.29
N THR A 39 -11.81 2.82 16.22
CA THR A 39 -10.46 2.23 16.08
C THR A 39 -10.34 1.28 14.89
N THR A 40 -11.40 0.55 14.54
CA THR A 40 -11.42 -0.33 13.35
C THR A 40 -11.59 0.44 12.03
N ARG A 41 -12.12 1.67 12.07
CA ARG A 41 -12.26 2.56 10.89
C ARG A 41 -11.05 3.45 10.65
N VAL A 42 -10.23 3.72 11.66
CA VAL A 42 -9.02 4.56 11.56
C VAL A 42 -7.85 3.85 10.87
N GLN A 43 -7.88 2.51 10.76
CA GLN A 43 -6.90 1.76 9.97
C GLN A 43 -7.23 1.83 8.48
N GLU A 44 -7.06 3.02 7.91
CA GLU A 44 -7.21 3.26 6.49
C GLU A 44 -6.04 2.67 5.72
N GLU A 45 -6.36 2.16 4.54
CA GLU A 45 -5.38 1.82 3.53
C GLU A 45 -4.88 3.12 2.89
N SER A 46 -3.55 3.28 2.80
CA SER A 46 -2.93 4.44 2.17
C SER A 46 -1.59 4.05 1.57
N LEU A 47 -1.50 4.07 0.25
CA LEU A 47 -0.25 3.87 -0.48
C LEU A 47 0.32 5.21 -0.93
N HIS A 48 1.63 5.35 -0.77
CA HIS A 48 2.40 6.46 -1.29
C HIS A 48 3.29 5.97 -2.43
N LEU A 49 3.03 6.47 -3.64
CA LEU A 49 3.79 6.17 -4.85
C LEU A 49 4.88 7.23 -5.03
N THR A 50 6.13 6.81 -5.21
CA THR A 50 7.27 7.71 -5.39
C THR A 50 8.26 7.15 -6.41
N LYS A 51 9.15 8.03 -6.90
CA LYS A 51 10.30 7.66 -7.75
C LYS A 51 9.88 6.88 -9.00
N GLN A 52 8.77 7.31 -9.59
CA GLN A 52 8.22 6.71 -10.78
C GLN A 52 9.02 7.12 -12.01
N HIS A 53 9.44 6.14 -12.80
CA HIS A 53 10.11 6.36 -14.06
C HIS A 53 9.59 5.40 -15.11
N VAL A 54 9.64 5.84 -16.37
CA VAL A 54 9.34 5.01 -17.52
C VAL A 54 10.44 5.23 -18.53
N TRP A 55 11.16 4.17 -18.87
CA TRP A 55 12.27 4.21 -19.81
C TRP A 55 11.94 3.43 -21.07
N TYR A 56 12.40 3.95 -22.21
CA TYR A 56 12.43 3.22 -23.46
C TYR A 56 13.88 3.01 -23.89
N ASN A 57 14.29 1.76 -23.99
CA ASN A 57 15.63 1.39 -24.46
C ASN A 57 15.69 1.47 -25.99
N THR A 58 16.40 2.47 -26.52
CA THR A 58 16.47 2.71 -27.97
C THR A 58 17.34 1.69 -28.72
N SER A 59 18.25 1.00 -28.04
CA SER A 59 19.14 0.00 -28.63
C SER A 59 18.54 -1.40 -28.61
N GLY A 60 17.83 -1.74 -27.53
CA GLY A 60 17.19 -3.05 -27.33
C GLY A 60 15.72 -3.12 -27.77
N GLY A 61 15.06 -1.99 -28.02
CA GLY A 61 13.68 -1.93 -28.51
C GLY A 61 12.63 -2.38 -27.48
N TRP A 62 12.89 -2.16 -26.19
CA TRP A 62 12.00 -2.54 -25.09
C TRP A 62 11.79 -1.39 -24.11
N ALA A 63 10.69 -1.42 -23.38
CA ALA A 63 10.33 -0.42 -22.39
C ALA A 63 10.35 -1.01 -20.97
N VAL A 64 10.64 -0.20 -19.96
CA VAL A 64 10.52 -0.57 -18.54
C VAL A 64 9.87 0.57 -17.78
N ALA A 65 8.89 0.26 -16.94
CA ALA A 65 8.38 1.19 -15.93
C ALA A 65 8.88 0.74 -14.56
N ALA A 66 9.23 1.69 -13.72
CA ALA A 66 9.63 1.41 -12.35
C ALA A 66 8.98 2.41 -11.40
N LEU A 67 8.66 1.96 -10.20
CA LEU A 67 8.16 2.82 -9.13
C LEU A 67 8.42 2.20 -7.75
N VAL A 68 8.38 3.06 -6.74
CA VAL A 68 8.40 2.66 -5.34
C VAL A 68 7.02 2.88 -4.73
N ILE A 69 6.48 1.84 -4.11
CA ILE A 69 5.20 1.83 -3.43
C ILE A 69 5.48 1.67 -1.93
N LEU A 70 5.12 2.67 -1.14
CA LEU A 70 5.21 2.62 0.32
C LEU A 70 3.81 2.50 0.91
N ASN A 71 3.59 1.52 1.78
CA ASN A 71 2.35 1.45 2.54
C ASN A 71 2.44 2.31 3.80
N THR A 72 1.86 3.51 3.73
CA THR A 72 1.74 4.46 4.85
C THR A 72 0.46 4.26 5.67
N GLY A 73 -0.44 3.37 5.23
CA GLY A 73 -1.68 3.06 5.90
C GLY A 73 -1.51 2.20 7.15
N GLY A 74 -2.56 2.12 7.97
CA GLY A 74 -2.57 1.33 9.20
C GLY A 74 -2.88 -0.16 9.01
N ARG A 75 -3.05 -0.62 7.75
CA ARG A 75 -3.40 -2.00 7.39
C ARG A 75 -2.54 -2.49 6.22
N ASP A 76 -2.37 -3.80 6.13
CA ASP A 76 -1.82 -4.49 4.97
C ASP A 76 -2.72 -4.30 3.73
N VAL A 77 -2.09 -4.19 2.56
CA VAL A 77 -2.75 -3.90 1.29
C VAL A 77 -2.51 -5.04 0.31
N VAL A 78 -3.51 -5.33 -0.50
CA VAL A 78 -3.41 -6.26 -1.64
C VAL A 78 -3.49 -5.44 -2.91
N ILE A 79 -2.42 -5.49 -3.70
CA ILE A 79 -2.33 -4.87 -5.02
C ILE A 79 -2.83 -5.90 -6.03
N ASP A 80 -3.97 -5.61 -6.63
CA ASP A 80 -4.70 -6.50 -7.55
C ASP A 80 -4.26 -6.28 -9.01
N LYS A 81 -3.87 -5.05 -9.35
CA LYS A 81 -3.50 -4.71 -10.72
C LYS A 81 -2.57 -3.51 -10.78
N ILE A 82 -1.68 -3.50 -11.76
CA ILE A 82 -0.92 -2.31 -12.14
C ILE A 82 -1.20 -2.03 -13.61
N SER A 83 -1.57 -0.79 -13.93
CA SER A 83 -1.71 -0.33 -15.31
C SER A 83 -0.72 0.77 -15.63
N VAL A 84 -0.24 0.76 -16.87
CA VAL A 84 0.61 1.80 -17.44
C VAL A 84 -0.06 2.24 -18.72
N ARG A 85 -0.20 3.55 -18.94
CA ARG A 85 -0.96 4.13 -20.06
C ARG A 85 -2.44 3.66 -20.11
N GLY A 86 -3.00 3.29 -18.96
CA GLY A 86 -4.37 2.76 -18.86
C GLY A 86 -4.54 1.32 -19.35
N GLN A 87 -3.46 0.63 -19.70
CA GLN A 87 -3.47 -0.81 -20.03
C GLN A 87 -2.87 -1.63 -18.89
N GLU A 88 -3.47 -2.78 -18.63
CA GLU A 88 -3.05 -3.68 -17.57
C GLU A 88 -1.72 -4.38 -17.91
N CYS A 89 -0.81 -4.40 -16.92
CA CYS A 89 0.45 -5.11 -17.02
C CYS A 89 0.29 -6.54 -16.47
N SER A 90 0.66 -7.53 -17.27
CA SER A 90 0.67 -8.94 -16.83
C SER A 90 1.65 -9.14 -15.67
N TRP A 91 1.24 -9.86 -14.62
CA TRP A 91 2.09 -10.21 -13.47
C TRP A 91 3.41 -10.89 -13.88
N SER A 92 3.39 -11.70 -14.94
CA SER A 92 4.60 -12.34 -15.48
C SER A 92 5.65 -11.36 -15.99
N LYS A 93 5.33 -10.08 -16.16
CA LYS A 93 6.28 -9.03 -16.55
C LYS A 93 6.63 -8.10 -15.39
N VAL A 94 6.08 -8.34 -14.21
CA VAL A 94 6.29 -7.54 -13.02
C VAL A 94 7.33 -8.22 -12.14
N TYR A 95 8.41 -7.51 -11.85
CA TYR A 95 9.49 -7.89 -10.96
C TYR A 95 9.44 -6.98 -9.75
N TYR A 96 9.51 -7.53 -8.56
CA TYR A 96 9.39 -6.73 -7.36
C TYR A 96 10.40 -7.13 -6.28
N TRP A 97 10.68 -6.18 -5.40
CA TRP A 97 11.44 -6.39 -4.17
C TRP A 97 10.71 -5.74 -3.01
N ARG A 98 10.57 -6.48 -1.90
CA ARG A 98 9.90 -6.03 -0.68
C ARG A 98 10.90 -5.86 0.44
N THR A 99 10.81 -4.74 1.16
CA THR A 99 11.66 -4.48 2.32
C THR A 99 10.93 -3.68 3.40
N SER A 100 11.30 -3.92 4.66
CA SER A 100 10.89 -3.12 5.83
C SER A 100 12.09 -2.55 6.60
N THR A 101 13.30 -2.95 6.23
CA THR A 101 14.54 -2.61 6.94
C THR A 101 15.35 -1.57 6.19
N VAL A 102 15.18 -1.48 4.87
CA VAL A 102 15.90 -0.55 4.01
C VAL A 102 14.97 0.55 3.54
N THR A 103 15.37 1.81 3.74
CA THR A 103 14.69 2.97 3.17
C THR A 103 15.25 3.27 1.78
N VAL A 104 14.40 3.19 0.76
CA VAL A 104 14.77 3.52 -0.62
C VAL A 104 14.83 5.04 -0.76
N SER A 105 16.01 5.62 -0.56
CA SER A 105 16.20 7.08 -0.56
C SER A 105 16.75 7.64 -1.89
N ALA A 106 17.58 6.88 -2.61
CA ALA A 106 18.10 7.20 -3.92
C ALA A 106 17.10 6.87 -5.01
N ASP A 107 17.30 7.48 -6.17
CA ASP A 107 16.41 7.31 -7.31
C ASP A 107 16.46 5.90 -7.89
N LEU A 108 15.48 5.56 -8.73
CA LEU A 108 15.48 4.28 -9.43
C LEU A 108 16.35 4.36 -10.69
N ASN A 109 17.18 3.34 -10.89
CA ASN A 109 18.08 3.28 -12.03
C ASN A 109 17.44 2.50 -13.18
N VAL A 110 17.71 2.92 -14.41
CA VAL A 110 17.29 2.17 -15.60
C VAL A 110 18.02 0.83 -15.69
N THR A 111 17.34 -0.19 -16.21
CA THR A 111 17.98 -1.48 -16.49
C THR A 111 18.73 -1.44 -17.82
N MET A 112 19.95 -1.99 -17.87
CA MET A 112 20.68 -2.15 -19.13
C MET A 112 20.31 -3.44 -19.85
N VAL A 113 19.81 -4.41 -19.09
CA VAL A 113 19.32 -5.70 -19.56
C VAL A 113 17.82 -5.74 -19.31
N LYS A 114 17.11 -6.46 -20.18
CA LYS A 114 15.68 -6.67 -20.06
C LYS A 114 15.38 -7.42 -18.75
N PRO A 115 14.39 -7.00 -17.92
CA PRO A 115 14.11 -7.63 -16.64
C PRO A 115 13.95 -9.16 -16.67
N SER A 116 13.35 -9.74 -17.72
CA SER A 116 13.26 -11.19 -17.90
C SER A 116 14.59 -11.93 -18.03
N GLU A 117 15.64 -11.24 -18.45
CA GLU A 117 16.97 -11.80 -18.70
C GLU A 117 17.96 -11.44 -17.59
N MET A 118 17.52 -10.67 -16.59
CA MET A 118 18.36 -10.24 -15.49
C MET A 118 18.64 -11.39 -14.52
N THR A 119 19.92 -11.56 -14.19
CA THR A 119 20.35 -12.45 -13.10
C THR A 119 20.27 -11.74 -11.75
N ALA A 120 20.26 -12.50 -10.66
CA ALA A 120 20.25 -11.98 -9.29
C ALA A 120 21.39 -10.97 -9.03
N ASP A 121 22.58 -11.22 -9.59
CA ASP A 121 23.73 -10.33 -9.39
C ASP A 121 23.62 -9.04 -10.22
N GLN A 122 22.97 -9.08 -11.39
CA GLN A 122 22.70 -7.88 -12.18
C GLN A 122 21.70 -6.96 -11.48
N TRP A 123 20.68 -7.51 -10.80
CA TRP A 123 19.77 -6.71 -9.97
C TRP A 123 20.51 -5.93 -8.87
N LYS A 124 21.49 -6.55 -8.22
CA LYS A 124 22.30 -5.90 -7.16
C LYS A 124 23.19 -4.78 -7.67
N GLN A 125 23.66 -4.87 -8.91
CA GLN A 125 24.49 -3.82 -9.52
C GLN A 125 23.68 -2.56 -9.83
N ILE A 126 22.39 -2.71 -10.14
CA ILE A 126 21.47 -1.60 -10.44
C ILE A 126 20.91 -1.02 -9.14
N PHE A 127 20.59 -1.89 -8.18
CA PHE A 127 20.08 -1.50 -6.88
C PHE A 127 21.15 -1.65 -5.81
N ALA A 128 21.88 -0.56 -5.57
CA ALA A 128 22.92 -0.47 -4.54
C ALA A 128 22.43 -0.76 -3.11
N TYR A 129 21.11 -0.81 -2.90
CA TYR A 129 20.46 -1.19 -1.64
C TYR A 129 20.45 -2.69 -1.36
N LEU A 130 20.66 -3.53 -2.38
CA LEU A 130 20.64 -5.00 -2.26
C LEU A 130 22.00 -5.52 -1.77
N SER A 131 22.47 -5.07 -0.61
CA SER A 131 23.77 -5.49 -0.05
C SER A 131 23.73 -6.84 0.67
N SER A 132 22.54 -7.41 0.89
CA SER A 132 22.32 -8.55 1.81
C SER A 132 21.57 -9.74 1.17
N GLY A 133 21.79 -10.04 -0.11
CA GLY A 133 21.20 -11.22 -0.75
C GLY A 133 19.71 -11.08 -1.09
N GLU A 134 19.16 -9.88 -0.98
CA GLU A 134 17.83 -9.54 -1.50
C GLU A 134 17.87 -9.54 -3.03
N ASN A 135 16.88 -10.18 -3.65
CA ASN A 135 16.73 -10.26 -5.10
C ASN A 135 15.34 -9.79 -5.49
N PHE A 136 15.22 -9.30 -6.72
CA PHE A 136 13.92 -9.11 -7.33
C PHE A 136 13.31 -10.47 -7.66
N GLU A 137 12.03 -10.63 -7.35
CA GLU A 137 11.23 -11.80 -7.67
C GLU A 137 10.21 -11.46 -8.75
N GLN A 138 9.95 -12.40 -9.65
CA GLN A 138 8.88 -12.28 -10.62
C GLN A 138 7.53 -12.51 -9.92
N ALA A 139 6.55 -11.64 -10.17
CA ALA A 139 5.20 -11.82 -9.68
C ALA A 139 4.48 -12.94 -10.45
N SER A 140 3.68 -13.72 -9.74
CA SER A 140 2.80 -14.75 -10.32
C SER A 140 1.33 -14.51 -10.01
N ASN A 141 1.04 -13.66 -9.03
CA ASN A 141 -0.27 -13.31 -8.51
C ASN A 141 -0.22 -11.95 -7.81
N ASP A 142 -1.36 -11.54 -7.26
CA ASP A 142 -1.54 -10.30 -6.51
C ASP A 142 -0.48 -10.10 -5.44
N LEU A 143 -0.01 -8.86 -5.32
CA LEU A 143 1.08 -8.52 -4.42
C LEU A 143 0.54 -8.01 -3.09
N THR A 144 0.99 -8.64 -2.00
CA THR A 144 0.67 -8.19 -0.64
C THR A 144 1.76 -7.27 -0.10
N LEU A 145 1.35 -6.13 0.47
CA LEU A 145 2.23 -5.14 1.05
C LEU A 145 1.79 -4.79 2.48
N LYS A 146 2.60 -5.17 3.46
CA LYS A 146 2.30 -4.92 4.87
C LYS A 146 2.38 -3.43 5.23
N SER A 147 1.67 -3.01 6.27
CA SER A 147 1.79 -1.65 6.80
C SER A 147 3.25 -1.34 7.17
N GLY A 148 3.75 -0.18 6.71
CA GLY A 148 5.14 0.27 6.93
C GLY A 148 6.19 -0.38 6.02
N TRP A 149 5.78 -1.28 5.12
CA TRP A 149 6.71 -1.91 4.16
C TRP A 149 6.77 -1.13 2.86
N THR A 150 7.92 -1.26 2.19
CA THR A 150 8.18 -0.70 0.86
C THR A 150 8.26 -1.82 -0.17
N LEU A 151 7.69 -1.57 -1.33
CA LEU A 151 7.70 -2.43 -2.50
C LEU A 151 8.32 -1.64 -3.67
N VAL A 152 9.45 -2.09 -4.18
CA VAL A 152 10.03 -1.57 -5.42
C VAL A 152 9.58 -2.47 -6.54
N VAL A 153 9.04 -1.88 -7.62
CA VAL A 153 8.48 -2.62 -8.75
C VAL A 153 9.16 -2.19 -10.04
N TYR A 154 9.53 -3.17 -10.85
CA TYR A 154 9.97 -3.04 -12.23
C TYR A 154 9.01 -3.80 -13.11
N ILE A 155 8.52 -3.17 -14.17
CA ILE A 155 7.57 -3.74 -15.10
C ILE A 155 8.24 -3.75 -16.46
N GLU A 156 8.43 -4.94 -17.01
CA GLU A 156 8.94 -5.12 -18.35
C GLU A 156 7.85 -4.89 -19.40
N ASN A 157 8.19 -4.18 -20.47
CA ASN A 157 7.33 -3.89 -21.60
C ASN A 157 5.89 -3.56 -21.16
N PRO A 158 5.74 -2.52 -20.31
CA PRO A 158 4.44 -2.08 -19.84
C PRO A 158 3.70 -1.47 -21.02
N ASP A 159 2.78 -2.23 -21.59
CA ASP A 159 2.02 -1.87 -22.80
C ASP A 159 2.92 -1.54 -24.02
N SER A 160 2.31 -1.01 -25.09
CA SER A 160 2.91 -0.58 -26.35
C SER A 160 3.57 0.80 -26.22
N ILE A 161 4.55 0.94 -25.32
CA ILE A 161 5.46 2.09 -25.32
C ILE A 161 6.50 1.88 -26.41
N ALA A 162 6.52 2.77 -27.39
CA ALA A 162 7.46 2.73 -28.50
C ALA A 162 8.41 3.94 -28.51
N SER A 163 9.41 3.91 -29.38
CA SER A 163 10.44 4.96 -29.49
C SER A 163 9.88 6.35 -29.77
N ASN A 164 8.70 6.43 -30.40
CA ASN A 164 7.97 7.66 -30.67
C ASN A 164 7.26 8.26 -29.45
N ASP A 165 7.13 7.50 -28.35
CA ASP A 165 6.51 7.96 -27.11
C ASP A 165 7.52 8.60 -26.15
N VAL A 166 8.82 8.59 -26.47
CA VAL A 166 9.86 9.32 -25.71
C VAL A 166 9.50 10.80 -25.62
N GLY A 167 9.51 11.34 -24.39
CA GLY A 167 9.11 12.71 -24.09
C GLY A 167 7.62 12.91 -23.85
N ARG A 168 6.79 11.88 -23.97
CA ARG A 168 5.37 11.93 -23.59
C ARG A 168 5.17 11.53 -22.14
N THR A 169 4.18 12.13 -21.50
CA THR A 169 3.76 11.76 -20.15
C THR A 169 2.86 10.53 -20.21
N VAL A 170 3.17 9.54 -19.39
CA VAL A 170 2.40 8.30 -19.23
C VAL A 170 1.99 8.16 -17.77
N GLY A 171 0.73 7.81 -17.55
CA GLY A 171 0.19 7.52 -16.23
C GLY A 171 0.45 6.07 -15.82
N ILE A 172 0.85 5.88 -14.58
CA ILE A 172 0.93 4.59 -13.89
C ILE A 172 -0.14 4.58 -12.81
N THR A 173 -1.00 3.57 -12.85
CA THR A 173 -2.06 3.38 -11.85
C THR A 173 -1.85 2.05 -11.12
N VAL A 174 -1.76 2.12 -9.81
CA VAL A 174 -1.75 0.95 -8.94
C VAL A 174 -3.15 0.77 -8.35
N PHE A 175 -3.76 -0.38 -8.61
CA PHE A 175 -5.07 -0.74 -8.10
C PHE A 175 -4.91 -1.69 -6.93
N THR A 176 -5.66 -1.39 -5.88
CA THR A 176 -5.81 -2.25 -4.72
C THR A 176 -7.26 -2.67 -4.62
N ALA A 177 -7.57 -3.56 -3.67
CA ALA A 177 -8.95 -3.98 -3.44
C ALA A 177 -9.91 -2.82 -3.08
N ASN A 178 -9.40 -1.70 -2.54
CA ASN A 178 -10.22 -0.61 -2.00
C ASN A 178 -10.01 0.74 -2.70
N ALA A 179 -8.88 0.94 -3.38
CA ALA A 179 -8.49 2.25 -3.89
C ALA A 179 -7.69 2.13 -5.21
N GLN A 180 -7.50 3.28 -5.85
CA GLN A 180 -6.58 3.43 -6.98
C GLN A 180 -5.62 4.58 -6.68
N TYR A 181 -4.34 4.37 -6.99
CA TYR A 181 -3.29 5.34 -6.79
C TYR A 181 -2.65 5.65 -8.13
N TYR A 182 -2.57 6.94 -8.48
CA TYR A 182 -2.14 7.40 -9.79
C TYR A 182 -0.90 8.28 -9.66
N VAL A 183 0.08 8.04 -10.53
CA VAL A 183 1.24 8.90 -10.73
C VAL A 183 1.57 9.02 -12.19
N GLU A 184 2.24 10.10 -12.56
CA GLU A 184 2.69 10.35 -13.93
C GLU A 184 4.21 10.34 -14.00
N ALA A 185 4.72 9.81 -15.11
CA ALA A 185 6.12 9.82 -15.46
C ALA A 185 6.27 10.20 -16.93
N ASN A 186 7.32 10.95 -17.26
CA ASN A 186 7.69 11.13 -18.66
C ASN A 186 8.43 9.90 -19.15
N VAL A 187 8.19 9.50 -20.39
CA VAL A 187 8.99 8.46 -21.03
C VAL A 187 10.36 9.02 -21.36
N GLU A 188 11.37 8.46 -20.72
CA GLU A 188 12.77 8.82 -20.89
C GLU A 188 13.45 7.87 -21.89
N ALA A 189 14.36 8.41 -22.69
CA ALA A 189 15.23 7.57 -23.51
C ALA A 189 16.34 7.00 -22.63
N ALA A 190 16.52 5.68 -22.70
CA ALA A 190 17.65 4.99 -22.10
C ALA A 190 18.46 4.30 -23.20
N GLN A 191 19.79 4.30 -23.04
CA GLN A 191 20.72 3.69 -23.97
C GLN A 191 21.76 2.88 -23.19
#